data_AF-A0A2V6PD65-F1
#
_entry.id   AF-A0A2V6PD65-F1
#
_cell.length_a   1.000
_cell.length_b   1.000
_cell.length_c   1.000
_cell.angle_alpha   90.00
_cell.angle_beta   90.00
_cell.angle_gamma   90.00
#
_symmetry.space_group_name_H-M   'P 1'
#
loop_
_entity.id
_entity.type
_entity.pdbx_description
1 polymer ?
#
loop_
_entity_poly.entity_id
_entity_poly.type
_entity_poly.pdbx_seq_one_letter_code
_entity_poly.pdbx_strand_id
1 'polypeptide(L)'
;AIDPHNGKTVFTGSKRIWRTKNAGKNWTAVSPVLDDSPISAIEVSPADSDRIYVGTKHGGFFRSLDGGRTWSANLSSAMLPGHAITRIDSTAKLGQDWVLLTVANFGHSHVFRSQDGGKTWEDIDNGQLPDVPHHAVVIRPDAPETIYVGNDAGVFVSPDSGRTWMNMTANLPNVMVVDLVLHEKDATLSAATYGRSIWRTRIE
;
A
#
# COMPACT_ATOMS: atom_id res chain seq x y z
N ALA A 1 9.24 5.82 -1.69
CA ALA A 1 8.13 6.45 -2.41
C ALA A 1 8.64 7.61 -3.24
N ILE A 2 8.09 7.82 -4.44
CA ILE A 2 8.33 9.01 -5.26
C ILE A 2 7.05 9.85 -5.18
N ASP A 3 7.19 11.17 -5.10
CA ASP A 3 6.03 12.07 -5.16
C ASP A 3 5.39 12.02 -6.56
N PRO A 4 4.09 11.68 -6.67
CA PRO A 4 3.42 11.50 -7.95
C PRO A 4 3.34 12.80 -8.78
N HIS A 5 3.41 13.97 -8.13
CA HIS A 5 3.35 15.28 -8.79
C HIS A 5 4.74 15.88 -9.03
N ASN A 6 5.80 15.30 -8.45
CA ASN A 6 7.17 15.79 -8.63
C ASN A 6 8.21 14.68 -8.46
N GLY A 7 8.64 14.09 -9.57
CA GLY A 7 9.65 13.02 -9.58
C GLY A 7 11.04 13.38 -9.03
N LYS A 8 11.33 14.66 -8.72
CA LYS A 8 12.56 15.04 -8.00
C LYS A 8 12.42 14.91 -6.49
N THR A 9 11.20 14.79 -5.99
CA THR A 9 10.89 14.56 -4.58
C THR A 9 10.76 13.06 -4.33
N VAL A 10 11.63 12.52 -3.48
CA VAL A 10 11.67 11.08 -3.16
C VAL A 10 11.80 10.92 -1.65
N PHE A 11 11.14 9.91 -1.12
CA PHE A 11 11.13 9.53 0.29
C PHE A 11 11.70 8.13 0.48
N THR A 12 12.54 7.97 1.50
CA THR A 12 13.06 6.68 1.96
C THR A 12 12.96 6.58 3.48
N GLY A 13 12.96 5.36 4.01
CA GLY A 13 12.69 5.05 5.41
C GLY A 13 13.82 4.29 6.09
N SER A 14 13.99 4.56 7.37
CA SER A 14 14.76 3.75 8.32
C SER A 14 13.87 3.58 9.57
N LYS A 15 14.25 4.17 10.71
CA LYS A 15 13.32 4.50 11.81
C LYS A 15 12.75 5.92 11.70
N ARG A 16 13.30 6.70 10.74
CA ARG A 16 12.87 8.04 10.33
C ARG A 16 12.67 8.06 8.83
N ILE A 17 11.88 9.02 8.37
CA ILE A 17 11.73 9.32 6.95
C ILE A 17 12.74 10.37 6.54
N TRP A 18 13.36 10.09 5.40
CA TRP A 18 14.28 10.97 4.72
C TRP A 18 13.67 11.40 3.39
N ARG A 19 13.78 12.68 3.08
CA ARG A 19 13.31 13.25 1.82
C ARG A 19 14.45 13.90 1.06
N THR A 20 14.47 13.70 -0.24
CA THR A 20 15.17 14.56 -1.21
C THR A 20 14.15 15.37 -2.00
N LYS A 21 14.55 16.56 -2.47
CA LYS A 21 13.78 17.39 -3.44
C LYS A 21 14.57 17.65 -4.72
N ASN A 22 15.72 16.99 -4.87
CA ASN A 22 16.68 17.25 -5.92
C ASN A 22 17.22 15.94 -6.53
N ALA A 23 16.33 14.96 -6.70
CA ALA A 23 16.64 13.67 -7.32
C ALA A 23 17.82 12.94 -6.64
N GLY A 24 17.81 12.92 -5.30
CA GLY A 24 18.73 12.13 -4.49
C GLY A 24 20.08 12.76 -4.22
N LYS A 25 20.34 13.99 -4.68
CA LYS A 25 21.61 14.68 -4.40
C LYS A 25 21.79 14.95 -2.91
N ASN A 26 20.75 15.44 -2.24
CA ASN A 26 20.75 15.70 -0.80
C ASN A 26 19.51 15.09 -0.14
N TRP A 27 19.67 14.65 1.11
CA TRP A 27 18.61 14.06 1.93
C TRP A 27 18.46 14.79 3.26
N THR A 28 17.23 14.95 3.72
CA THR A 28 16.90 15.58 5.00
C THR A 28 15.91 14.71 5.74
N ALA A 29 16.13 14.51 7.04
CA ALA A 29 15.14 13.85 7.89
C ALA A 29 13.91 14.76 8.01
N VAL A 30 12.73 14.22 7.70
CA VAL A 30 11.45 14.95 7.73
C VAL A 30 10.49 14.39 8.77
N SER A 31 10.90 13.39 9.53
CA SER A 31 10.14 12.87 10.66
C SER A 31 11.01 12.73 11.91
N PRO A 32 10.40 12.73 13.11
CA PRO A 32 11.03 12.15 14.29
C PRO A 32 11.23 10.64 14.10
N VAL A 33 11.85 9.99 15.08
CA VAL A 33 11.69 8.52 15.21
C VAL A 33 10.22 8.27 15.51
N LEU A 34 9.59 7.36 14.76
CA LEU A 34 8.15 7.10 14.89
C LEU A 34 7.87 6.19 16.10
N ASP A 35 8.03 4.88 15.95
CA ASP A 35 7.81 3.84 16.98
C ASP A 35 9.06 2.99 17.24
N ASP A 36 10.23 3.45 16.79
CA ASP A 36 11.49 2.70 16.80
C ASP A 36 11.50 1.42 15.93
N SER A 37 10.41 1.14 15.21
CA SER A 37 10.32 0.05 14.23
C SER A 37 10.89 0.48 12.87
N PRO A 38 11.49 -0.45 12.09
CA PRO A 38 11.84 -0.17 10.71
C PRO A 38 10.60 0.17 9.87
N ILE A 39 10.66 1.27 9.13
CA ILE A 39 9.67 1.63 8.11
C ILE A 39 9.72 0.58 7.00
N SER A 40 8.57 0.00 6.67
CA SER A 40 8.41 -1.03 5.65
C SER A 40 7.61 -0.56 4.44
N ALA A 41 6.73 0.43 4.62
CA ALA A 41 5.94 1.02 3.55
C ALA A 41 5.90 2.54 3.66
N ILE A 42 5.99 3.22 2.52
CA ILE A 42 5.78 4.67 2.40
C ILE A 42 4.92 4.88 1.16
N GLU A 43 3.85 5.66 1.32
CA GLU A 43 2.96 6.08 0.24
C GLU A 43 2.82 7.60 0.25
N VAL A 44 2.91 8.24 -0.91
CA VAL A 44 2.66 9.68 -1.09
C VAL A 44 1.42 9.78 -1.97
N SER A 45 0.37 10.38 -1.44
CA SER A 45 -0.94 10.27 -2.09
C SER A 45 -0.96 10.89 -3.49
N PRO A 46 -1.45 10.16 -4.51
CA PRO A 46 -1.73 10.73 -5.83
C PRO A 46 -2.73 11.89 -5.79
N ALA A 47 -3.59 11.93 -4.78
CA ALA A 47 -4.57 13.01 -4.63
C ALA A 47 -3.95 14.32 -4.12
N ASP A 48 -2.85 14.25 -3.37
CA ASP A 48 -2.25 15.39 -2.66
C ASP A 48 -0.84 15.05 -2.15
N SER A 49 0.20 15.70 -2.69
CA SER A 49 1.60 15.48 -2.31
C SER A 49 1.92 15.80 -0.85
N ASP A 50 1.07 16.58 -0.16
CA ASP A 50 1.26 16.86 1.27
C ASP A 50 0.80 15.68 2.15
N ARG A 51 0.06 14.71 1.60
CA ARG A 51 -0.36 13.49 2.31
C ARG A 51 0.65 12.37 2.13
N ILE A 52 1.23 11.95 3.24
CA ILE A 52 2.22 10.88 3.29
C ILE A 52 1.79 9.87 4.34
N TYR A 53 1.68 8.60 3.95
CA TYR A 53 1.33 7.48 4.83
C TYR A 53 2.52 6.55 5.00
N VAL A 54 2.65 5.98 6.19
CA VAL A 54 3.81 5.18 6.58
C VAL A 54 3.38 3.98 7.37
N GLY A 55 3.89 2.82 6.98
CA GLY A 55 3.73 1.56 7.69
C GLY A 55 5.08 1.07 8.21
N THR A 56 5.07 0.42 9.37
CA THR A 56 6.28 -0.14 10.00
C THR A 56 6.23 -1.67 10.09
N LYS A 57 7.38 -2.29 10.30
CA LYS A 57 7.52 -3.74 10.44
C LYS A 57 6.81 -4.32 11.66
N HIS A 58 6.54 -3.50 12.68
CA HIS A 58 5.78 -3.90 13.87
C HIS A 58 4.31 -3.45 13.82
N GLY A 59 3.82 -3.07 12.63
CA GLY A 59 2.41 -2.75 12.41
C GLY A 59 1.99 -1.35 12.83
N GLY A 60 2.94 -0.44 13.08
CA GLY A 60 2.64 0.98 13.30
C GLY A 60 2.23 1.66 12.00
N PHE A 61 1.20 2.51 12.07
CA PHE A 61 0.75 3.35 10.96
C PHE A 61 0.82 4.83 11.34
N PHE A 62 1.44 5.64 10.50
CA PHE A 62 1.63 7.07 10.74
C PHE A 62 1.27 7.86 9.48
N ARG A 63 0.89 9.13 9.66
CA ARG A 63 0.71 10.03 8.53
C ARG A 63 1.23 11.43 8.78
N SER A 64 1.52 12.11 7.68
CA SER A 64 1.66 13.55 7.60
C SER A 64 0.63 14.09 6.60
N LEU A 65 0.09 15.27 6.88
CA LEU A 65 -0.86 15.99 6.01
C LEU A 65 -0.33 17.36 5.56
N ASP A 66 0.95 17.62 5.79
CA ASP A 66 1.61 18.88 5.49
C ASP A 66 3.00 18.66 4.86
N GLY A 67 3.14 17.57 4.10
CA GLY A 67 4.35 17.26 3.34
C GLY A 67 5.53 16.88 4.23
N GLY A 68 5.27 16.29 5.39
CA GLY A 68 6.27 15.85 6.36
C GLY A 68 6.80 16.98 7.25
N ARG A 69 6.01 18.02 7.55
CA ARG A 69 6.39 19.02 8.56
C ARG A 69 5.93 18.57 9.95
N THR A 70 4.75 17.97 10.05
CA THR A 70 4.21 17.35 11.26
C THR A 70 3.75 15.91 10.99
N TRP A 71 3.75 15.10 12.05
CA TRP A 71 3.41 13.68 12.01
C TRP A 71 2.39 13.35 13.09
N SER A 72 1.47 12.42 12.78
CA SER A 72 0.53 11.88 13.75
C SER A 72 1.24 11.04 14.82
N ALA A 73 0.52 10.77 15.91
CA ALA A 73 0.81 9.60 16.73
C ALA A 73 0.58 8.30 15.91
N ASN A 74 0.91 7.15 16.49
CA ASN A 74 0.59 5.88 15.86
C ASN A 74 -0.94 5.73 15.77
N LEU A 75 -1.45 5.60 14.55
CA LEU A 75 -2.87 5.43 14.23
C LEU A 75 -3.21 3.95 13.97
N SER A 76 -2.30 3.01 14.24
CA SER A 76 -2.66 1.60 14.28
C SER A 76 -3.70 1.38 15.39
N SER A 77 -4.90 0.94 15.01
CA SER A 77 -5.95 0.57 15.97
C SER A 77 -5.90 -0.92 16.27
N ALA A 78 -6.74 -1.40 17.19
CA ALA A 78 -6.90 -2.83 17.47
C ALA A 78 -7.40 -3.66 16.27
N MET A 79 -7.90 -2.99 15.22
CA MET A 79 -8.28 -3.64 13.97
C MET A 79 -7.06 -4.12 13.18
N LEU A 80 -5.93 -3.41 13.27
CA LEU A 80 -4.69 -3.85 12.63
C LEU A 80 -3.98 -4.85 13.56
N PRO A 81 -3.55 -6.02 13.04
CA PRO A 81 -3.08 -7.12 13.88
C PRO A 81 -1.66 -6.94 14.43
N GLY A 82 -1.02 -5.78 14.27
CA GLY A 82 0.34 -5.52 14.77
C GLY A 82 1.45 -6.23 13.96
N HIS A 83 1.16 -6.60 12.71
CA HIS A 83 2.12 -7.23 11.79
C HIS A 83 2.71 -6.22 10.80
N ALA A 84 3.80 -6.60 10.14
CA ALA A 84 4.47 -5.76 9.17
C ALA A 84 3.50 -5.30 8.07
N ILE A 85 3.32 -3.98 7.96
CA ILE A 85 2.61 -3.38 6.83
C ILE A 85 3.52 -3.46 5.62
N THR A 86 3.12 -4.25 4.63
CA THR A 86 3.94 -4.59 3.46
C THR A 86 3.74 -3.62 2.30
N ARG A 87 2.51 -3.14 2.11
CA ARG A 87 2.19 -2.13 1.11
C ARG A 87 1.11 -1.20 1.62
N ILE A 88 1.17 0.04 1.14
CA ILE A 88 0.12 1.03 1.28
C ILE A 88 -0.15 1.55 -0.12
N ASP A 89 -1.42 1.76 -0.45
CA ASP A 89 -1.86 2.50 -1.62
C ASP A 89 -3.00 3.44 -1.23
N SER A 90 -3.14 4.57 -1.92
CA SER A 90 -4.09 5.60 -1.53
C SER A 90 -4.74 6.31 -2.71
N THR A 91 -5.94 6.83 -2.48
CA THR A 91 -6.64 7.65 -3.45
C THR A 91 -7.67 8.55 -2.76
N ALA A 92 -8.19 9.55 -3.48
CA ALA A 92 -9.35 10.30 -3.06
C ALA A 92 -10.59 9.80 -3.79
N LYS A 93 -11.63 9.39 -3.05
CA LYS A 93 -12.92 8.96 -3.62
C LYS A 93 -14.05 9.74 -2.98
N LEU A 94 -14.83 10.48 -3.78
CA LEU A 94 -16.02 11.23 -3.30
C LEU A 94 -15.74 12.11 -2.06
N GLY A 95 -14.56 12.75 -2.01
CA GLY A 95 -14.14 13.59 -0.87
C GLY A 95 -13.62 12.82 0.35
N GLN A 96 -13.57 11.48 0.29
CA GLN A 96 -12.95 10.62 1.30
C GLN A 96 -11.49 10.36 0.97
N ASP A 97 -10.70 10.13 2.02
CA ASP A 97 -9.27 9.85 1.93
C ASP A 97 -9.05 8.35 2.09
N TRP A 98 -9.11 7.64 0.96
CA TRP A 98 -9.01 6.19 0.94
C TRP A 98 -7.55 5.78 1.08
N VAL A 99 -7.29 4.92 2.06
CA VAL A 99 -5.99 4.29 2.28
C VAL A 99 -6.21 2.79 2.39
N LEU A 100 -5.55 2.01 1.54
CA LEU A 100 -5.51 0.57 1.64
C LEU A 100 -4.12 0.15 2.08
N LEU A 101 -4.06 -0.92 2.88
CA LEU A 101 -2.80 -1.54 3.24
C LEU A 101 -2.90 -3.05 3.27
N THR A 102 -1.76 -3.70 3.13
CA THR A 102 -1.59 -5.14 3.30
C THR A 102 -0.65 -5.44 4.46
N VAL A 103 -0.86 -6.59 5.09
CA VAL A 103 0.03 -7.12 6.13
C VAL A 103 0.48 -8.55 5.80
N ALA A 104 1.72 -8.88 6.13
CA ALA A 104 2.27 -10.23 5.96
C ALA A 104 2.14 -11.01 7.27
N ASN A 105 1.17 -11.93 7.33
CA ASN A 105 0.90 -12.74 8.52
C ASN A 105 0.19 -14.07 8.17
N PHE A 106 -0.08 -14.87 9.20
CA PHE A 106 -0.98 -16.03 9.17
C PHE A 106 -1.97 -15.92 10.33
N GLY A 107 -3.20 -16.41 10.16
CA GLY A 107 -4.23 -16.48 11.19
C GLY A 107 -4.97 -15.16 11.47
N HIS A 108 -4.69 -14.09 10.73
CA HIS A 108 -5.38 -12.80 10.82
C HIS A 108 -5.67 -12.25 9.42
N SER A 109 -6.66 -11.37 9.31
CA SER A 109 -6.98 -10.69 8.07
C SER A 109 -5.80 -9.93 7.47
N HIS A 110 -5.76 -9.82 6.15
CA HIS A 110 -4.57 -9.36 5.45
C HIS A 110 -4.70 -8.00 4.77
N VAL A 111 -5.91 -7.57 4.46
CA VAL A 111 -6.17 -6.34 3.67
C VAL A 111 -7.13 -5.44 4.43
N PHE A 112 -6.69 -4.20 4.67
CA PHE A 112 -7.45 -3.24 5.45
C PHE A 112 -7.65 -1.96 4.67
N ARG A 113 -8.80 -1.32 4.87
CA ARG A 113 -9.15 -0.03 4.28
C ARG A 113 -9.46 1.00 5.37
N SER A 114 -9.05 2.23 5.12
CA SER A 114 -9.53 3.43 5.78
C SER A 114 -10.16 4.36 4.75
N GLN A 115 -11.18 5.12 5.16
CA GLN A 115 -11.81 6.18 4.35
C GLN A 115 -11.56 7.59 4.91
N ASP A 116 -10.82 7.70 6.02
CA ASP A 116 -10.54 8.94 6.74
C ASP A 116 -9.03 9.20 6.92
N GLY A 117 -8.23 8.63 6.02
CA GLY A 117 -6.78 8.78 5.97
C GLY A 117 -6.04 7.97 7.04
N GLY A 118 -6.62 6.88 7.52
CA GLY A 118 -6.04 5.97 8.51
C GLY A 118 -6.42 6.26 9.96
N LYS A 119 -7.46 7.06 10.24
CA LYS A 119 -7.95 7.24 11.63
C LYS A 119 -8.79 6.04 12.06
N THR A 120 -9.58 5.48 11.16
CA THR A 120 -10.34 4.25 11.37
C THR A 120 -10.02 3.23 10.27
N TRP A 121 -10.09 1.95 10.63
CA TRP A 121 -9.73 0.82 9.77
C TRP A 121 -10.86 -0.20 9.74
N GLU A 122 -11.06 -0.80 8.58
CA GLU A 122 -11.99 -1.88 8.30
C GLU A 122 -11.23 -3.04 7.65
N ASP A 123 -11.47 -4.25 8.12
CA ASP A 123 -11.08 -5.47 7.43
C ASP A 123 -11.93 -5.63 6.17
N ILE A 124 -11.28 -5.64 5.00
CA ILE A 124 -11.95 -5.84 3.71
C ILE A 124 -11.55 -7.16 3.05
N ASP A 125 -10.78 -8.01 3.74
CA ASP A 125 -10.52 -9.39 3.34
C ASP A 125 -11.70 -10.27 3.77
N ASN A 126 -12.14 -10.15 5.03
CA ASN A 126 -13.26 -10.89 5.62
C ASN A 126 -13.15 -12.42 5.44
N GLY A 127 -11.91 -12.94 5.45
CA GLY A 127 -11.59 -14.37 5.32
C GLY A 127 -11.83 -14.93 3.92
N GLN A 128 -11.97 -14.08 2.90
CA GLN A 128 -12.15 -14.50 1.50
C GLN A 128 -10.82 -14.70 0.77
N LEU A 129 -9.75 -14.07 1.26
CA LEU A 129 -8.40 -14.26 0.71
C LEU A 129 -7.71 -15.45 1.39
N PRO A 130 -6.74 -16.10 0.71
CA PRO A 130 -5.98 -17.18 1.31
C PRO A 130 -5.21 -16.71 2.55
N ASP A 131 -5.16 -17.55 3.58
CA ASP A 131 -4.41 -17.32 4.82
C ASP A 131 -2.90 -17.45 4.59
N VAL A 132 -2.31 -16.44 3.94
CA VAL A 132 -0.90 -16.36 3.57
C VAL A 132 -0.44 -14.90 3.57
N PRO A 133 0.88 -14.63 3.65
CA PRO A 133 1.42 -13.28 3.55
C PRO A 133 0.97 -12.50 2.31
N HIS A 134 0.48 -11.28 2.52
CA HIS A 134 0.12 -10.34 1.47
C HIS A 134 1.20 -9.27 1.31
N HIS A 135 1.59 -8.96 0.08
CA HIS A 135 2.75 -8.11 -0.21
C HIS A 135 2.44 -6.90 -1.07
N ALA A 136 1.35 -6.95 -1.83
CA ALA A 136 1.00 -5.89 -2.77
C ALA A 136 -0.49 -5.58 -2.71
N VAL A 137 -0.82 -4.30 -2.82
CA VAL A 137 -2.17 -3.80 -3.09
C VAL A 137 -2.06 -2.64 -4.07
N VAL A 138 -2.99 -2.59 -5.01
CA VAL A 138 -3.16 -1.47 -5.94
C VAL A 138 -4.64 -1.17 -6.11
N ILE A 139 -5.00 0.10 -5.96
CA ILE A 139 -6.31 0.67 -6.23
C ILE A 139 -6.32 1.15 -7.67
N ARG A 140 -7.35 0.79 -8.43
CA ARG A 140 -7.52 1.28 -9.79
C ARG A 140 -7.93 2.77 -9.77
N PRO A 141 -7.16 3.70 -10.36
CA PRO A 141 -7.42 5.14 -10.16
C PRO A 141 -8.68 5.67 -10.84
N ASP A 142 -9.07 5.10 -11.99
CA ASP A 142 -10.30 5.46 -12.71
C ASP A 142 -11.55 4.75 -12.19
N ALA A 143 -11.39 3.64 -11.46
CA ALA A 143 -12.45 2.87 -10.83
C ALA A 143 -12.01 2.39 -9.43
N PRO A 144 -11.97 3.28 -8.40
CA PRO A 144 -11.37 2.96 -7.10
C PRO A 144 -12.04 1.83 -6.30
N GLU A 145 -13.21 1.36 -6.73
CA GLU A 145 -13.82 0.12 -6.23
C GLU A 145 -13.07 -1.14 -6.67
N THR A 146 -12.30 -1.07 -7.75
CA THR A 146 -11.49 -2.19 -8.22
C THR A 146 -10.13 -2.17 -7.53
N ILE A 147 -9.85 -3.21 -6.77
CA ILE A 147 -8.64 -3.38 -5.97
C ILE A 147 -7.97 -4.68 -6.38
N TYR A 148 -6.67 -4.64 -6.63
CA TYR A 148 -5.85 -5.81 -6.88
C TYR A 148 -4.92 -6.06 -5.70
N VAL A 149 -4.73 -7.32 -5.36
CA VAL A 149 -3.89 -7.76 -4.25
C VAL A 149 -3.00 -8.90 -4.71
N GLY A 150 -1.73 -8.84 -4.30
CA GLY A 150 -0.73 -9.88 -4.52
C GLY A 150 -0.27 -10.49 -3.21
N ASN A 151 -0.25 -11.82 -3.15
CA ASN A 151 0.13 -12.60 -1.98
C ASN A 151 0.95 -13.84 -2.38
N ASP A 152 1.28 -14.69 -1.41
CA ASP A 152 2.05 -15.92 -1.64
C ASP A 152 1.33 -16.96 -2.53
N ALA A 153 0.02 -16.82 -2.72
CA ALA A 153 -0.82 -17.74 -3.49
C ALA A 153 -1.20 -17.19 -4.89
N GLY A 154 -0.85 -15.95 -5.21
CA GLY A 154 -1.09 -15.35 -6.53
C GLY A 154 -1.70 -13.95 -6.49
N VAL A 155 -2.58 -13.66 -7.45
CA VAL A 155 -3.22 -12.35 -7.63
C VAL A 155 -4.72 -12.48 -7.44
N PHE A 156 -5.31 -11.56 -6.67
CA PHE A 156 -6.74 -11.49 -6.40
C PHE A 156 -7.27 -10.10 -6.75
N VAL A 157 -8.54 -10.04 -7.12
CA VAL A 157 -9.23 -8.79 -7.47
C VAL A 157 -10.54 -8.69 -6.72
N SER A 158 -10.84 -7.50 -6.23
CA SER A 158 -12.16 -7.11 -5.76
C SER A 158 -12.71 -6.01 -6.65
N PRO A 159 -13.88 -6.17 -7.28
CA PRO A 159 -14.50 -5.14 -8.13
C PRO A 159 -15.44 -4.20 -7.34
N ASP A 160 -15.64 -4.44 -6.05
CA ASP A 160 -16.72 -3.83 -5.25
C ASP A 160 -16.23 -3.27 -3.92
N SER A 161 -15.00 -2.72 -3.94
CA SER A 161 -14.34 -2.08 -2.79
C SER A 161 -14.06 -3.03 -1.62
N GLY A 162 -13.72 -4.29 -1.92
CA GLY A 162 -13.37 -5.31 -0.93
C GLY A 162 -14.56 -6.05 -0.33
N ARG A 163 -15.75 -6.01 -0.95
CA ARG A 163 -16.89 -6.81 -0.45
C ARG A 163 -16.77 -8.27 -0.91
N THR A 164 -16.32 -8.47 -2.14
CA THR A 164 -16.05 -9.80 -2.73
C THR A 164 -14.66 -9.85 -3.34
N TRP A 165 -14.04 -11.03 -3.30
CA TRP A 165 -12.73 -11.29 -3.88
C TRP A 165 -12.79 -12.45 -4.88
N MET A 166 -12.08 -12.30 -5.99
CA MET A 166 -11.97 -13.29 -7.05
C MET A 166 -10.50 -13.61 -7.31
N ASN A 167 -10.20 -14.88 -7.54
CA ASN A 167 -8.86 -15.31 -7.93
C ASN A 167 -8.58 -14.91 -9.39
N MET A 168 -7.55 -14.10 -9.60
CA MET A 168 -7.07 -13.61 -10.90
C MET A 168 -5.71 -14.19 -11.29
N THR A 169 -5.23 -15.20 -10.57
CA THR A 169 -3.92 -15.83 -10.77
C THR A 169 -3.79 -16.45 -12.17
N ALA A 170 -4.89 -16.91 -12.77
CA ALA A 170 -4.94 -17.46 -14.12
C ALA A 170 -3.85 -18.53 -14.35
N ASN A 171 -2.94 -18.33 -15.30
CA ASN A 171 -1.84 -19.24 -15.63
C ASN A 171 -0.52 -18.89 -14.92
N LEU A 172 -0.53 -17.93 -13.99
CA LEU A 172 0.60 -17.67 -13.13
C LEU A 172 0.93 -18.95 -12.32
N PRO A 173 2.20 -19.39 -12.28
CA PRO A 173 2.61 -20.48 -11.38
C PRO A 173 2.24 -20.15 -9.93
N ASN A 174 2.09 -21.17 -9.08
CA ASN A 174 1.99 -20.95 -7.64
C ASN A 174 3.32 -20.37 -7.13
N VAL A 175 3.37 -19.06 -6.98
CA VAL A 175 4.56 -18.27 -6.65
C VAL A 175 4.14 -17.00 -5.94
N MET A 176 4.98 -16.57 -4.99
CA MET A 176 4.80 -15.29 -4.31
C MET A 176 4.80 -14.13 -5.30
N VAL A 177 3.75 -13.31 -5.23
CA VAL A 177 3.63 -12.02 -5.91
C VAL A 177 4.11 -10.94 -4.95
N VAL A 178 5.22 -10.29 -5.28
CA VAL A 178 5.89 -9.31 -4.40
C VAL A 178 5.52 -7.87 -4.70
N ASP A 179 5.06 -7.58 -5.91
CA ASP A 179 4.63 -6.24 -6.30
C ASP A 179 3.60 -6.32 -7.43
N LEU A 180 2.71 -5.34 -7.45
CA LEU A 180 1.72 -5.13 -8.49
C LEU A 180 1.84 -3.70 -8.99
N VAL A 181 1.78 -3.51 -10.31
CA VAL A 181 1.80 -2.19 -10.93
C VAL A 181 0.71 -2.12 -12.00
N LEU A 182 -0.17 -1.15 -11.84
CA LEU A 182 -1.16 -0.79 -12.85
C LEU A 182 -0.54 0.13 -13.90
N HIS A 183 -0.82 -0.16 -15.17
CA HIS A 183 -0.47 0.71 -16.29
C HIS A 183 -1.76 1.18 -16.97
N GLU A 184 -2.29 2.32 -16.52
CA GLU A 184 -3.59 2.86 -16.96
C GLU A 184 -3.70 3.03 -18.47
N LYS A 185 -2.66 3.60 -19.10
CA LYS A 185 -2.67 3.89 -20.55
C LYS A 185 -2.89 2.65 -21.42
N ASP A 186 -2.40 1.51 -20.94
CA ASP A 186 -2.44 0.25 -21.67
C ASP A 186 -3.52 -0.69 -21.12
N ALA A 187 -4.23 -0.29 -20.06
CA ALA A 187 -5.12 -1.14 -19.27
C ALA A 187 -4.46 -2.49 -18.95
N THR A 188 -3.26 -2.45 -18.37
CA THR A 188 -2.54 -3.68 -17.97
C THR A 188 -2.15 -3.68 -16.50
N LEU A 189 -2.16 -4.87 -15.92
CA LEU A 189 -1.61 -5.15 -14.60
C LEU A 189 -0.34 -5.98 -14.77
N SER A 190 0.77 -5.50 -14.22
CA SER A 190 2.03 -6.25 -14.11
C SER A 190 2.18 -6.82 -12.70
N ALA A 191 2.58 -8.09 -12.60
CA ALA A 191 2.88 -8.77 -11.36
C ALA A 191 4.34 -9.20 -11.32
N ALA A 192 5.10 -8.71 -10.34
CA ALA A 192 6.45 -9.17 -10.08
C ALA A 192 6.40 -10.40 -9.17
N THR A 193 7.12 -11.46 -9.54
CA THR A 193 7.10 -12.73 -8.80
C THR A 193 8.47 -13.10 -8.24
N TYR A 194 8.47 -13.89 -7.17
CA TYR A 194 9.71 -14.40 -6.61
C TYR A 194 10.31 -15.53 -7.47
N GLY A 195 11.33 -15.20 -8.26
CA GLY A 195 12.08 -16.18 -9.06
C GLY A 195 11.38 -16.68 -10.33
N ARG A 196 10.27 -16.05 -10.74
CA ARG A 196 9.50 -16.42 -11.96
C ARG A 196 9.23 -15.23 -12.90
N SER A 197 10.08 -14.20 -12.86
CA SER A 197 10.01 -13.00 -13.72
C SER A 197 8.78 -12.11 -13.45
N ILE A 198 8.49 -11.21 -14.38
CA ILE A 198 7.32 -10.32 -14.38
C ILE A 198 6.29 -10.89 -15.35
N TRP A 199 5.04 -10.94 -14.89
CA TRP A 199 3.88 -11.35 -15.68
C TRP A 199 3.00 -10.14 -15.93
N ARG A 200 2.29 -10.10 -17.06
CA ARG A 200 1.40 -9.01 -17.40
C ARG A 200 0.13 -9.54 -18.04
N THR A 201 -1.00 -8.97 -17.63
CA THR A 201 -2.30 -9.21 -18.27
C THR A 201 -2.99 -7.90 -18.59
N ARG A 202 -3.90 -7.92 -19.56
CA ARG A 202 -4.88 -6.84 -19.74
C ARG A 202 -5.96 -6.96 -18.67
N ILE A 203 -6.49 -5.80 -18.30
CA ILE A 203 -7.63 -5.65 -17.41
C ILE A 203 -8.74 -4.89 -18.17
N GLU A 204 -9.99 -5.29 -17.96
CA GLU A 204 -11.17 -4.68 -18.59
C GLU A 204 -11.76 -3.58 -17.69
#